data_AF-A0AAD5ISX3-F1
#
_entry.id   AF-A0AAD5ISX3-F1
#
_cell.length_a   1.000
_cell.length_b   1.000
_cell.length_c   1.000
_cell.angle_alpha   90.00
_cell.angle_beta   90.00
_cell.angle_gamma   90.00
#
_symmetry.space_group_name_H-M   'P 1'
#
loop_
_entity.id
_entity.type
_entity.pdbx_description
1 polymer ?
#
loop_
_entity_poly.entity_id
_entity_poly.type
_entity_poly.pdbx_seq_one_letter_code
_entity_poly.pdbx_strand_id
1 'polypeptide(L)'
;MRLETVAVVPGMVGRMVLQLRSICRFEHSGGWIRALLEEVENERMHLMTMVELVKSKCGTIENVRASAIALDYWILPKDVITVIRANEAHHHDVNHFASDIHFQGKELREAPGPLDYR
;
A
#
# COMPACT_ATOMS: atom_id res chain seq x y z
N MET A 1 7.22 -9.96 -11.30
CA MET A 1 7.67 -10.33 -9.94
C MET A 1 8.71 -9.38 -9.32
N ARG A 2 9.25 -8.37 -10.03
CA ARG A 2 10.27 -7.45 -9.45
C ARG A 2 9.75 -6.07 -8.99
N LEU A 3 8.54 -5.66 -9.39
CA LEU A 3 8.07 -4.29 -9.12
C LEU A 3 7.42 -4.18 -7.73
N GLU A 4 6.51 -5.09 -7.35
CA GLU A 4 5.88 -5.11 -6.02
C GLU A 4 6.88 -5.17 -4.86
N THR A 5 8.01 -5.87 -5.04
CA THR A 5 9.09 -5.93 -4.04
C THR A 5 9.76 -4.58 -3.79
N VAL A 6 9.70 -3.67 -4.76
CA VAL A 6 10.25 -2.32 -4.65
C VAL A 6 9.16 -1.34 -4.21
N ALA A 7 7.91 -1.54 -4.62
CA ALA A 7 6.76 -0.70 -4.28
C ALA A 7 6.50 -0.60 -2.77
N VAL A 8 6.80 -1.66 -2.00
CA VAL A 8 6.67 -1.65 -0.53
C VAL A 8 7.68 -0.73 0.20
N VAL A 9 8.82 -0.41 -0.44
CA VAL A 9 9.96 0.22 0.25
C VAL A 9 9.68 1.69 0.65
N PRO A 10 9.15 2.55 -0.23
CA PRO A 10 8.86 3.95 0.11
C PRO A 10 7.91 4.07 1.32
N GLY A 11 6.81 3.31 1.35
CA GLY A 11 5.86 3.32 2.46
C GLY A 11 6.53 2.92 3.79
N MET A 12 7.36 1.87 3.78
CA MET A 12 8.05 1.41 4.99
C MET A 12 9.06 2.43 5.51
N VAL A 13 9.84 3.05 4.62
CA VAL A 13 10.83 4.07 4.99
C VAL A 13 10.13 5.33 5.51
N GLY A 14 9.09 5.80 4.81
CA GLY A 14 8.29 6.95 5.23
C GLY A 14 7.65 6.74 6.61
N ARG A 15 7.04 5.55 6.81
CA ARG A 15 6.50 5.14 8.12
C ARG A 15 7.56 5.17 9.20
N MET A 16 8.74 4.58 8.95
CA MET A 16 9.81 4.50 9.94
C MET A 16 10.29 5.90 10.36
N VAL A 17 10.47 6.82 9.41
CA VAL A 17 10.86 8.20 9.69
C VAL A 17 9.80 8.92 10.53
N LEU A 18 8.52 8.80 10.16
CA LEU A 18 7.42 9.39 10.93
C LEU A 18 7.29 8.78 12.33
N GLN A 19 7.51 7.46 12.45
CA GLN A 19 7.49 6.74 13.72
C GLN A 19 8.61 7.23 14.65
N LEU A 20 9.84 7.28 14.15
CA LEU A 20 10.99 7.77 14.93
C LEU A 20 10.80 9.23 15.32
N ARG A 21 10.30 10.07 14.41
CA ARG A 21 9.97 11.46 14.72
C ARG A 21 8.93 11.57 15.83
N SER A 22 7.85 10.79 15.75
CA SER A 22 6.77 10.77 16.75
C SER A 22 7.31 10.37 18.13
N ILE A 23 8.16 9.34 18.21
CA ILE A 23 8.78 8.89 19.46
C ILE A 23 9.77 9.92 19.99
N CYS A 24 10.69 10.41 19.16
CA CYS A 24 11.76 11.30 19.60
C CYS A 24 11.27 12.71 19.96
N ARG A 25 10.19 13.18 19.34
CA ARG A 25 9.64 14.53 19.57
C ARG A 25 8.34 14.54 20.37
N PHE A 26 7.79 13.37 20.71
CA PHE A 26 6.47 13.23 21.35
C PHE A 26 5.36 13.94 20.54
N GLU A 27 5.44 13.86 19.21
CA GLU A 27 4.49 14.49 18.28
C GLU A 27 3.53 13.45 17.72
N HIS A 28 2.24 13.80 17.55
CA HIS A 28 1.32 12.93 16.82
C HIS A 28 1.65 12.92 15.31
N SER A 29 1.32 11.81 14.64
CA SER A 29 1.57 11.65 13.20
C SER A 29 0.40 12.05 12.32
N GLY A 30 -0.76 12.41 12.89
CA GLY A 30 -1.96 12.78 12.12
C GLY A 30 -2.60 11.61 11.36
N GLY A 31 -2.30 10.36 11.73
CA GLY A 31 -2.80 9.16 11.07
C GLY A 31 -1.88 8.61 9.98
N TRP A 32 -0.86 9.37 9.55
CA TRP A 32 0.03 9.00 8.45
C TRP A 32 0.90 7.75 8.69
N ILE A 33 1.26 7.46 9.94
CA ILE A 33 1.98 6.20 10.26
C ILE A 33 1.12 4.99 9.91
N ARG A 34 -0.20 5.07 10.14
CA ARG A 34 -1.12 3.98 9.83
C ARG A 34 -1.35 3.87 8.32
N ALA A 35 -1.62 4.98 7.64
CA ALA A 35 -1.80 5.02 6.20
C ALA A 35 -0.61 4.38 5.45
N LEU A 36 0.63 4.75 5.80
CA LEU A 36 1.83 4.18 5.17
C LEU A 36 2.06 2.70 5.54
N LEU A 37 1.59 2.26 6.71
CA LEU A 37 1.65 0.85 7.08
C LEU A 37 0.62 0.02 6.29
N GLU A 38 -0.55 0.59 6.02
CA GLU A 38 -1.59 -0.04 5.21
C GLU A 38 -1.16 -0.14 3.73
N GLU A 39 -0.51 0.90 3.19
CA GLU A 39 0.15 0.86 1.87
C GLU A 39 1.17 -0.28 1.78
N VAL A 40 2.06 -0.37 2.78
CA VAL A 40 3.07 -1.43 2.86
C VAL A 40 2.44 -2.82 2.88
N GLU A 41 1.38 -2.99 3.66
CA GLU A 41 0.69 -4.29 3.75
C GLU A 41 0.00 -4.61 2.43
N ASN A 42 -0.62 -3.63 1.76
CA ASN A 42 -1.26 -3.83 0.48
C ASN A 42 -0.25 -4.25 -0.62
N GLU A 43 0.91 -3.59 -0.71
CA GLU A 43 1.99 -3.97 -1.64
C GLU A 43 2.56 -5.37 -1.35
N ARG A 44 2.69 -5.71 -0.06
CA ARG A 44 3.07 -7.07 0.35
C ARG A 44 2.06 -8.10 -0.13
N MET A 45 0.78 -7.76 -0.08
CA MET A 45 -0.29 -8.64 -0.55
C MET A 45 -0.32 -8.78 -2.08
N HIS A 46 0.00 -7.72 -2.83
CA HIS A 46 0.22 -7.80 -4.28
C HIS A 46 1.33 -8.81 -4.60
N LEU A 47 2.47 -8.70 -3.91
CA LEU A 47 3.61 -9.61 -4.07
C LEU A 47 3.24 -11.06 -3.76
N MET A 48 2.61 -11.32 -2.61
CA MET A 48 2.24 -12.68 -2.19
C MET A 48 1.29 -13.33 -3.19
N THR A 49 0.32 -12.57 -3.69
CA THR A 49 -0.63 -13.03 -4.72
C THR A 49 0.09 -13.37 -6.03
N MET A 50 1.03 -12.53 -6.49
CA MET A 50 1.82 -12.81 -7.69
C MET A 50 2.72 -14.05 -7.53
N VAL A 51 3.30 -14.27 -6.34
CA VAL A 51 4.12 -15.46 -6.09
C VAL A 51 3.29 -16.74 -6.18
N GLU A 52 2.08 -16.75 -5.63
CA GLU A 52 1.17 -17.90 -5.74
C GLU A 52 0.75 -18.16 -7.19
N LEU A 53 0.40 -17.10 -7.93
CA LEU A 53 0.04 -17.21 -9.35
C LEU A 53 1.19 -17.79 -10.19
N VAL A 54 2.42 -17.30 -10.01
CA VAL A 54 3.59 -17.79 -10.77
C VAL A 54 3.97 -19.22 -10.39
N LYS A 55 3.85 -19.61 -9.11
CA LYS A 55 4.03 -21.01 -8.71
C LYS A 55 2.99 -21.94 -9.34
N SER A 56 1.79 -21.42 -9.61
CA SER A 56 0.66 -22.20 -10.13
C SER A 56 0.66 -22.41 -11.65
N LYS A 57 1.41 -21.64 -12.46
CA LYS A 57 1.40 -21.77 -13.93
C LYS A 57 2.76 -21.66 -14.61
N CYS A 58 3.13 -22.73 -15.31
CA CYS A 58 4.10 -22.71 -16.41
C CYS A 58 3.43 -22.10 -17.65
N GLY A 59 3.68 -20.81 -17.92
CA GLY A 59 3.68 -20.26 -19.28
C GLY A 59 2.39 -19.73 -19.91
N THR A 60 1.20 -19.84 -19.30
CA THR A 60 -0.04 -19.30 -19.92
C THR A 60 -0.80 -18.37 -18.97
N ILE A 61 -0.93 -17.10 -19.32
CA ILE A 61 -1.71 -16.08 -18.59
C ILE A 61 -3.20 -16.25 -18.97
N GLU A 62 -3.83 -17.29 -18.47
CA GLU A 62 -5.30 -17.41 -18.52
C GLU A 62 -5.89 -16.82 -17.23
N ASN A 63 -7.16 -16.43 -17.24
CA ASN A 63 -7.86 -15.98 -16.04
C ASN A 63 -7.98 -17.17 -15.05
N VAL A 64 -7.02 -17.26 -14.13
CA VAL A 64 -6.95 -18.30 -13.11
C VAL A 64 -7.75 -17.83 -11.91
N ARG A 65 -8.39 -18.78 -11.22
CA ARG A 65 -8.99 -18.52 -9.92
C ARG A 65 -8.00 -17.75 -9.02
N ALA A 66 -8.49 -16.69 -8.39
CA ALA A 66 -7.75 -15.91 -7.41
C ALA A 66 -7.12 -16.82 -6.35
N SER A 67 -5.93 -16.46 -5.90
CA SER A 67 -5.20 -17.24 -4.91
C SER A 67 -5.93 -17.19 -3.54
N ALA A 68 -5.72 -18.20 -2.69
CA ALA A 68 -6.41 -18.27 -1.39
C ALA A 68 -6.11 -17.03 -0.53
N ILE A 69 -4.85 -16.58 -0.55
CA ILE A 69 -4.41 -15.36 0.14
C ILE A 69 -5.17 -14.12 -0.36
N ALA A 70 -5.37 -14.00 -1.67
CA ALA A 70 -6.10 -12.86 -2.26
C ALA A 70 -7.60 -12.88 -1.94
N LEU A 71 -8.21 -14.07 -1.94
CA LEU A 71 -9.63 -14.25 -1.59
C LEU A 71 -9.90 -13.88 -0.13
N ASP A 72 -9.04 -14.29 0.79
CA ASP A 72 -9.19 -14.02 2.21
C ASP A 72 -8.97 -12.53 2.54
N TYR A 73 -8.04 -11.88 1.84
CA TYR A 73 -7.69 -10.49 2.11
C TYR A 73 -8.67 -9.48 1.51
N TRP A 74 -8.99 -9.60 0.21
CA TRP A 74 -9.85 -8.64 -0.48
C TRP A 74 -11.34 -9.04 -0.52
N ILE A 75 -11.71 -10.23 -0.05
CA ILE A 75 -13.10 -10.75 -0.02
C ILE A 75 -13.79 -10.48 -1.36
N LEU A 76 -13.20 -11.03 -2.43
CA LEU A 76 -13.35 -10.53 -3.80
C LEU A 76 -14.73 -10.80 -4.43
N PRO A 77 -15.49 -9.75 -4.86
CA PRO A 77 -16.56 -9.88 -5.84
C PRO A 77 -16.09 -9.68 -7.30
N LYS A 78 -14.84 -9.22 -7.50
CA LYS A 78 -14.23 -8.82 -8.79
C LYS A 78 -12.88 -9.52 -9.02
N ASP A 79 -12.36 -9.43 -10.24
CA ASP A 79 -11.03 -9.95 -10.62
C ASP A 79 -9.90 -9.26 -9.83
N VAL A 80 -8.91 -10.05 -9.39
CA VAL A 80 -7.71 -9.63 -8.66
C VAL A 80 -7.01 -8.45 -9.32
N ILE A 81 -6.85 -8.48 -10.65
CA ILE A 81 -6.14 -7.40 -11.36
C ILE A 81 -6.91 -6.09 -11.27
N THR A 82 -8.25 -6.14 -11.24
CA THR A 82 -9.07 -4.93 -11.09
C THR A 82 -8.88 -4.32 -9.70
N VAL A 83 -8.78 -5.16 -8.67
CA VAL A 83 -8.57 -4.71 -7.29
C VAL A 83 -7.18 -4.14 -7.10
N ILE A 84 -6.14 -4.84 -7.57
CA ILE A 84 -4.76 -4.33 -7.53
C ILE A 84 -4.68 -2.94 -8.19
N ARG A 85 -5.26 -2.77 -9.39
CA ARG A 85 -5.28 -1.47 -10.08
C ARG A 85 -6.00 -0.37 -9.30
N ALA A 86 -7.06 -0.71 -8.56
CA ALA A 86 -7.76 0.26 -7.72
C ALA A 86 -6.88 0.67 -6.53
N ASN A 87 -6.14 -0.28 -5.93
CA ASN A 87 -5.21 0.01 -4.86
C ASN A 87 -4.06 0.92 -5.34
N GLU A 88 -3.50 0.65 -6.52
CA GLU A 88 -2.45 1.52 -7.12
C GLU A 88 -2.93 2.95 -7.35
N ALA A 89 -4.18 3.12 -7.81
CA ALA A 89 -4.78 4.45 -7.97
C ALA A 89 -4.96 5.15 -6.61
N HIS A 90 -5.33 4.40 -5.57
CA HIS A 90 -5.41 4.94 -4.22
C HIS A 90 -4.03 5.37 -3.70
N HIS A 91 -3.00 4.55 -3.90
CA HIS A 91 -1.62 4.89 -3.52
C HIS A 91 -1.14 6.15 -4.24
N HIS A 92 -1.44 6.27 -5.54
CA HIS A 92 -1.17 7.48 -6.32
C HIS A 92 -1.80 8.71 -5.66
N ASP A 93 -3.11 8.68 -5.38
CA ASP A 93 -3.82 9.84 -4.84
C ASP A 93 -3.33 10.23 -3.45
N VAL A 94 -3.06 9.24 -2.58
CA VAL A 94 -2.54 9.47 -1.23
C VAL A 94 -1.13 10.04 -1.25
N ASN A 95 -0.24 9.51 -2.10
CA ASN A 95 1.13 9.98 -2.20
C ASN A 95 1.21 11.37 -2.85
N HIS A 96 0.35 11.67 -3.82
CA HIS A 96 0.23 13.02 -4.37
C HIS A 96 -0.30 14.01 -3.33
N PHE A 97 -1.31 13.63 -2.55
CA PHE A 97 -1.82 14.46 -1.45
C PHE A 97 -0.73 14.75 -0.40
N ALA A 98 0.06 13.75 -0.02
CA ALA A 98 1.21 13.91 0.86
C ALA A 98 2.24 14.90 0.27
N SER A 99 2.53 14.78 -1.04
CA SER A 99 3.44 15.69 -1.74
C SER A 99 2.92 17.12 -1.77
N ASP A 100 1.62 17.33 -1.96
CA ASP A 100 1.01 18.67 -1.97
C ASP A 100 1.13 19.36 -0.62
N ILE A 101 0.95 18.61 0.48
CA ILE A 101 1.16 19.12 1.85
C ILE A 101 2.60 19.62 2.01
N HIS A 102 3.57 18.81 1.59
CA HIS A 102 4.98 19.18 1.64
C HIS A 102 5.31 20.38 0.74
N PHE A 103 4.73 20.45 -0.46
CA PHE A 103 4.92 21.57 -1.37
C PHE A 103 4.39 22.89 -0.80
N GLN A 104 3.30 22.83 -0.02
CA GLN A 104 2.76 24.00 0.71
C GLN A 104 3.60 24.40 1.94
N GLY A 105 4.70 23.71 2.24
CA GLY A 105 5.53 23.95 3.41
C GLY A 105 4.92 23.49 4.73
N LYS A 106 3.85 22.68 4.66
CA LYS A 106 3.18 22.11 5.83
C LYS A 106 3.76 20.73 6.16
N GLU A 107 3.54 20.30 7.39
CA GLU A 107 3.89 18.94 7.81
C GLU A 107 2.70 17.98 7.68
N LEU A 108 2.97 16.71 7.40
CA LEU A 108 1.93 15.68 7.26
C LEU A 108 0.98 15.64 8.47
N ARG A 109 1.49 15.83 9.69
CA ARG A 109 0.66 15.85 10.91
C ARG A 109 -0.42 16.93 10.93
N GLU A 110 -0.29 17.98 10.13
CA GLU A 110 -1.23 19.11 10.06
C GLU A 110 -2.45 18.80 9.18
N ALA A 111 -2.40 17.71 8.40
CA ALA A 111 -3.51 17.21 7.63
C ALA A 111 -3.84 15.77 8.05
N PRO A 112 -5.13 15.39 8.12
CA PRO A 112 -5.49 14.02 8.43
C PRO A 112 -4.99 13.09 7.33
N GLY A 113 -4.21 12.07 7.70
CA GLY A 113 -3.92 10.94 6.82
C GLY A 113 -5.21 10.17 6.52
N PRO A 114 -5.28 9.46 5.39
CA PRO A 114 -6.45 8.63 5.06
C PRO A 114 -6.62 7.56 6.16
N LEU A 115 -7.77 7.56 6.82
CA LEU A 115 -8.06 6.67 7.96
C LEU A 115 -8.81 5.39 7.55
N ASP A 116 -9.32 5.33 6.32
CA ASP A 116 -10.22 4.30 5.80
C ASP A 116 -9.58 3.55 4.61
N TYR A 117 -8.40 2.97 4.82
CA TYR A 117 -7.63 2.25 3.79
C TYR A 117 -8.18 0.83 3.48
N ARG A 118 -9.47 0.57 3.72
CA ARG A 118 -10.09 -0.77 3.58
C ARG A 118 -11.15 -0.84 2.52
#